data_AF-A0A9X0APK7-F1
#
_entry.id   AF-A0A9X0APK7-F1
#
_cell.length_a   1.000
_cell.length_b   1.000
_cell.length_c   1.000
_cell.angle_alpha   90.00
_cell.angle_beta   90.00
_cell.angle_gamma   90.00
#
_symmetry.space_group_name_H-M   'P 1'
#
loop_
_entity.id
_entity.type
_entity.pdbx_description
1 polymer ?
#
loop_
_entity_poly.entity_id
_entity_poly.type
_entity_poly.pdbx_seq_one_letter_code
_entity_poly.pdbx_strand_id
1 'polypeptide(L)'
;MVSSRALRLFQNGLNVKSTSHCSRYRASQKSSHATIILTRSCASCESPSITSNVTKATTTLPTPAADHRQLGIEQELFTTSPYSPGSPLFLPKEVITPTIYKKSLWEKSGHWENYAEDMYSVIGRGASGETIGGQKGENEEYGLKPMNCPGHCLIFASKQRSYREMPIRYTDFSPLHRNEISGALSGLTRVRRFHQDDGHIFCRPSQIGEEISSTLEFVRMAYTTLGLGMHYRLVLSTRPSDHYIGTKEEWDNAETALKQSLDSSGREWTINEGDGAFYGPKIDIILKDSDGKEHQTATIQLDFQLPKRFELEYQAPAPEIEAKGEITHDPILLAKQGPVTPVLIHRAILGSVERMMALLIEHYNGHWPFWLNPSKVTILTVNDSEVVVKYAQMVKKQLAQQSQHNLLPRSRHAIEIPIELDDSPRSVKKKISEAKRKRYGAIIVIGNKNVDNNTVTVDLSGIPQGGHLSPKKDIQELLGKDVILEDGKAWEEQLKTLTIDPLRLRSVFSSLLHRYM
;
A
#
# COMPACT_ATOMS: atom_id res chain seq x y z
N MET A 1 -15.20 39.17 -13.04
CA MET A 1 -16.62 39.29 -12.65
C MET A 1 -17.00 37.92 -12.08
N VAL A 2 -17.26 37.74 -10.77
CA VAL A 2 -18.36 38.31 -9.93
C VAL A 2 -19.72 37.84 -10.48
N SER A 3 -20.61 37.18 -9.74
CA SER A 3 -20.86 37.14 -8.28
C SER A 3 -21.20 35.69 -7.83
N SER A 4 -20.59 35.10 -6.79
CA SER A 4 -20.95 35.19 -5.35
C SER A 4 -22.46 35.22 -5.00
N ARG A 5 -22.94 34.25 -4.21
CA ARG A 5 -24.18 34.38 -3.43
C ARG A 5 -24.18 33.52 -2.15
N ALA A 6 -24.77 34.07 -1.09
CA ALA A 6 -25.18 33.39 0.15
C ALA A 6 -24.11 32.72 1.04
N LEU A 7 -23.15 33.52 1.55
CA LEU A 7 -22.53 33.25 2.86
C LEU A 7 -22.69 34.47 3.78
N ARG A 8 -23.84 34.51 4.48
CA ARG A 8 -24.14 35.27 5.71
C ARG A 8 -25.65 35.24 6.01
N LEU A 9 -26.02 34.69 7.16
CA LEU A 9 -27.13 35.15 8.00
C LEU A 9 -26.86 34.65 9.42
N PHE A 10 -26.60 35.58 10.35
CA PHE A 10 -26.41 35.32 11.77
C PHE A 10 -26.80 36.59 12.55
N GLN A 11 -27.23 36.39 13.81
CA GLN A 11 -27.52 37.42 14.83
C GLN A 11 -28.73 38.35 14.61
N ASN A 12 -29.84 37.97 15.25
CA ASN A 12 -30.76 38.75 16.12
C ASN A 12 -32.11 37.98 16.16
N GLY A 13 -32.73 37.59 17.28
CA GLY A 13 -32.61 38.05 18.67
C GLY A 13 -33.76 39.03 18.98
N LEU A 14 -34.77 38.74 19.82
CA LEU A 14 -35.06 37.60 20.73
C LEU A 14 -36.44 36.96 20.34
N ASN A 15 -37.37 36.42 21.15
CA ASN A 15 -37.58 36.23 22.59
C ASN A 15 -38.69 35.15 22.85
N VAL A 16 -39.22 35.07 24.09
CA VAL A 16 -40.46 34.39 24.56
C VAL A 16 -40.37 32.91 24.99
N LYS A 17 -40.03 32.74 26.28
CA LYS A 17 -40.67 31.85 27.31
C LYS A 17 -40.96 30.37 27.00
N SER A 18 -40.01 29.53 27.44
CA SER A 18 -40.20 28.45 28.43
C SER A 18 -41.47 27.58 28.45
N THR A 19 -41.27 26.27 28.29
CA THR A 19 -41.76 25.26 29.27
C THR A 19 -40.63 24.26 29.57
N SER A 20 -40.69 23.57 30.70
CA SER A 20 -39.60 22.75 31.23
C SER A 20 -39.95 21.27 31.26
N HIS A 21 -38.94 20.42 31.09
CA HIS A 21 -38.86 19.08 31.69
C HIS A 21 -37.39 18.73 31.94
N CYS A 22 -37.11 18.01 33.03
CA CYS A 22 -35.74 17.77 33.51
C CYS A 22 -35.62 16.35 34.06
N SER A 23 -34.79 15.51 33.40
CA SER A 23 -34.43 14.17 33.87
C SER A 23 -33.06 14.23 34.58
N ARG A 24 -33.03 13.73 35.82
CA ARG A 24 -31.83 13.74 36.67
C ARG A 24 -31.04 12.44 36.52
N TYR A 25 -29.78 12.52 36.14
CA TYR A 25 -28.80 11.48 36.51
C TYR A 25 -28.17 11.85 37.86
N ARG A 26 -28.18 10.90 38.81
CA ARG A 26 -27.51 11.04 40.12
C ARG A 26 -26.16 10.35 40.07
N ALA A 27 -25.10 11.08 40.43
CA ALA A 27 -23.86 10.47 40.90
C ALA A 27 -23.93 10.28 42.43
N SER A 28 -23.29 9.24 42.96
CA SER A 28 -23.07 9.08 44.40
C SER A 28 -21.78 8.31 44.68
N GLN A 29 -20.72 9.03 45.04
CA GLN A 29 -19.61 8.46 45.79
C GLN A 29 -20.03 8.26 47.25
N LYS A 30 -19.56 7.19 47.90
CA LYS A 30 -18.91 7.31 49.22
C LYS A 30 -18.14 6.05 49.62
N SER A 31 -17.31 6.23 50.63
CA SER A 31 -16.14 5.44 51.01
C SER A 31 -16.43 4.27 51.96
N SER A 32 -15.60 3.22 51.84
CA SER A 32 -15.01 2.38 52.91
C SER A 32 -15.83 2.01 54.16
N HIS A 33 -15.81 0.72 54.50
CA HIS A 33 -15.20 0.21 55.74
C HIS A 33 -14.90 -1.29 55.59
N ALA A 34 -13.99 -1.83 56.39
CA ALA A 34 -13.62 -3.25 56.40
C ALA A 34 -13.81 -3.83 57.80
N THR A 35 -14.51 -4.96 57.89
CA THR A 35 -14.74 -5.70 59.15
C THR A 35 -14.62 -7.20 58.86
N ILE A 36 -13.80 -7.88 59.66
CA ILE A 36 -13.62 -9.35 59.67
C ILE A 36 -14.36 -9.88 60.93
N ILE A 37 -14.43 -11.22 61.13
CA ILE A 37 -14.87 -11.91 62.38
C ILE A 37 -16.41 -11.97 62.53
N LEU A 38 -17.08 -13.10 62.81
CA LEU A 38 -16.66 -14.48 63.12
C LEU A 38 -17.71 -15.49 62.59
N THR A 39 -17.29 -16.71 62.27
CA THR A 39 -18.19 -17.87 62.12
C THR A 39 -18.73 -18.33 63.47
N ARG A 40 -20.05 -18.56 63.60
CA ARG A 40 -20.63 -19.37 64.68
C ARG A 40 -21.59 -20.41 64.14
N SER A 41 -21.27 -21.67 64.40
CA SER A 41 -22.17 -22.81 64.21
C SER A 41 -23.27 -22.80 65.26
N CYS A 42 -24.52 -23.02 64.87
CA CYS A 42 -25.59 -23.46 65.76
C CYS A 42 -25.89 -24.94 65.46
N ALA A 43 -25.96 -25.77 66.49
CA ALA A 43 -26.13 -27.22 66.36
C ALA A 43 -27.48 -27.66 66.97
N SER A 44 -28.53 -27.64 66.14
CA SER A 44 -29.85 -28.19 66.46
C SER A 44 -30.69 -28.36 65.19
N CYS A 45 -31.67 -29.27 65.24
CA CYS A 45 -32.61 -29.69 64.17
C CYS A 45 -32.05 -30.73 63.18
N GLU A 46 -32.18 -32.01 63.55
CA GLU A 46 -32.08 -33.15 62.64
C GLU A 46 -33.45 -33.47 62.01
N SER A 47 -33.42 -33.95 60.75
CA SER A 47 -34.49 -34.75 60.11
C SER A 47 -35.85 -34.08 59.81
N PRO A 48 -36.67 -34.63 58.88
CA PRO A 48 -36.50 -35.87 58.12
C PRO A 48 -36.16 -35.69 56.63
N SER A 49 -35.86 -36.81 55.97
CA SER A 49 -35.49 -36.92 54.56
C SER A 49 -36.59 -36.50 53.58
N ILE A 50 -36.28 -35.56 52.69
CA ILE A 50 -36.99 -35.38 51.41
C ILE A 50 -35.99 -35.65 50.28
N THR A 51 -36.27 -36.65 49.44
CA THR A 51 -35.47 -37.01 48.27
C THR A 51 -35.70 -36.04 47.11
N SER A 52 -35.09 -34.86 47.18
CA SER A 52 -35.03 -33.94 46.04
C SER A 52 -33.91 -34.37 45.08
N ASN A 53 -34.28 -34.71 43.84
CA ASN A 53 -33.32 -34.89 42.75
C ASN A 53 -32.72 -33.51 42.38
N VAL A 54 -31.64 -33.13 43.06
CA VAL A 54 -30.82 -31.99 42.65
C VAL A 54 -30.08 -32.37 41.37
N THR A 55 -30.73 -32.11 40.24
CA THR A 55 -30.06 -32.01 38.96
C THR A 55 -28.89 -31.04 39.11
N LYS A 56 -27.69 -31.46 38.71
CA LYS A 56 -26.55 -30.55 38.58
C LYS A 56 -26.84 -29.61 37.41
N ALA A 57 -27.59 -28.54 37.69
CA ALA A 57 -27.66 -27.36 36.86
C ALA A 57 -26.21 -26.88 36.67
N THR A 58 -25.64 -27.22 35.52
CA THR A 58 -24.29 -26.79 35.18
C THR A 58 -24.42 -25.32 34.81
N THR A 59 -24.23 -24.45 35.80
CA THR A 59 -24.15 -23.00 35.62
C THR A 59 -22.90 -22.69 34.82
N THR A 60 -23.01 -22.85 33.49
CA THR A 60 -22.12 -22.23 32.52
C THR A 60 -22.11 -20.74 32.83
N LEU A 61 -21.01 -20.26 33.41
CA LEU A 61 -20.78 -18.84 33.60
C LEU A 61 -21.00 -18.16 32.24
N PRO A 62 -21.83 -17.09 32.17
CA PRO A 62 -22.13 -16.46 30.91
C PRO A 62 -20.82 -15.97 30.30
N THR A 63 -20.52 -16.42 29.07
CA THR A 63 -19.33 -15.99 28.33
C THR A 63 -19.28 -14.47 28.31
N PRO A 64 -18.15 -13.83 28.68
CA PRO A 64 -18.01 -12.38 28.60
C PRO A 64 -18.44 -11.86 27.22
N ALA A 65 -19.17 -10.75 27.20
CA ALA A 65 -19.61 -10.14 25.95
C ALA A 65 -18.38 -9.77 25.09
N ALA A 66 -18.44 -10.09 23.80
CA ALA A 66 -17.31 -9.94 22.89
C ALA A 66 -16.85 -8.48 22.76
N ASP A 67 -15.74 -8.13 23.42
CA ASP A 67 -15.13 -6.81 23.36
C ASP A 67 -14.05 -6.77 22.26
N HIS A 68 -14.32 -6.02 21.19
CA HIS A 68 -13.38 -5.83 20.08
C HIS A 68 -12.03 -5.23 20.51
N ARG A 69 -11.96 -4.56 21.67
CA ARG A 69 -10.72 -3.96 22.20
C ARG A 69 -9.80 -5.02 22.80
N GLN A 70 -10.38 -6.06 23.41
CA GLN A 70 -9.64 -7.22 23.90
C GLN A 70 -9.35 -8.17 22.73
N LEU A 71 -10.41 -8.64 22.05
CA LEU A 71 -10.31 -9.63 20.97
C LEU A 71 -9.47 -9.14 19.79
N GLY A 72 -9.50 -7.85 19.46
CA GLY A 72 -8.71 -7.27 18.37
C GLY A 72 -7.21 -7.15 18.67
N ILE A 73 -6.83 -7.12 19.95
CA ILE A 73 -5.43 -7.20 20.38
C ILE A 73 -5.00 -8.66 20.49
N GLU A 74 -5.83 -9.52 21.10
CA GLU A 74 -5.58 -10.98 21.23
C GLU A 74 -5.45 -11.69 19.88
N GLN A 75 -6.14 -11.21 18.84
CA GLN A 75 -6.08 -11.74 17.47
C GLN A 75 -5.09 -10.97 16.56
N GLU A 76 -4.28 -10.06 17.13
CA GLU A 76 -3.30 -9.24 16.39
C GLU A 76 -3.91 -8.52 15.16
N LEU A 77 -5.11 -7.95 15.31
CA LEU A 77 -5.82 -7.23 14.23
C LEU A 77 -5.47 -5.74 14.18
N PHE A 78 -5.30 -5.12 15.36
CA PHE A 78 -4.86 -3.74 15.50
C PHE A 78 -4.13 -3.50 16.83
N THR A 79 -3.37 -2.43 16.89
CA THR A 79 -2.83 -1.85 18.13
C THR A 79 -3.14 -0.35 18.21
N THR A 80 -2.90 0.29 19.35
CA THR A 80 -3.03 1.74 19.53
C THR A 80 -1.73 2.33 20.05
N SER A 81 -1.54 3.65 19.90
CA SER A 81 -0.30 4.31 20.32
C SER A 81 -0.62 5.65 21.00
N PRO A 82 0.06 6.01 22.12
CA PRO A 82 -0.08 7.31 22.75
C PRO A 82 0.39 8.47 21.83
N TYR A 83 1.18 8.17 20.81
CA TYR A 83 1.61 9.11 19.78
C TYR A 83 0.52 9.42 18.73
N SER A 84 -0.56 8.62 18.64
CA SER A 84 -1.72 8.92 17.78
C SER A 84 -3.02 8.52 18.49
N PRO A 85 -3.44 9.27 19.53
CA PRO A 85 -4.63 8.95 20.31
C PRO A 85 -5.88 8.94 19.42
N GLY A 86 -6.70 7.90 19.56
CA GLY A 86 -7.92 7.72 18.76
C GLY A 86 -7.70 7.16 17.35
N SER A 87 -6.45 6.94 16.92
CA SER A 87 -6.14 6.37 15.59
C SER A 87 -5.42 5.01 15.74
N PRO A 88 -6.07 3.88 15.46
CA PRO A 88 -5.44 2.56 15.55
C PRO A 88 -4.43 2.34 14.42
N LEU A 89 -3.44 1.48 14.68
CA LEU A 89 -2.52 0.92 13.70
C LEU A 89 -3.04 -0.48 13.35
N PHE A 90 -3.46 -0.72 12.11
CA PHE A 90 -3.96 -2.03 11.70
C PHE A 90 -2.81 -2.96 11.31
N LEU A 91 -2.92 -4.21 11.74
CA LEU A 91 -1.85 -5.23 11.69
C LEU A 91 -1.97 -6.35 10.60
N PRO A 92 -2.81 -6.28 9.54
CA PRO A 92 -2.71 -7.26 8.46
C PRO A 92 -1.36 -7.16 7.71
N LYS A 93 -1.08 -8.12 6.80
CA LYS A 93 0.19 -8.18 6.05
C LYS A 93 0.54 -6.90 5.27
N GLU A 94 -0.48 -6.17 4.85
CA GLU A 94 -0.39 -4.75 4.50
C GLU A 94 -0.86 -3.97 5.73
N VAL A 95 0.04 -3.23 6.38
CA VAL A 95 -0.28 -2.48 7.59
C VAL A 95 -0.81 -1.10 7.23
N ILE A 96 -1.75 -0.58 8.02
CA ILE A 96 -2.28 0.78 7.82
C ILE A 96 -1.98 1.59 9.07
N THR A 97 -1.11 2.59 8.94
CA THR A 97 -0.71 3.45 10.05
C THR A 97 -1.36 4.84 9.97
N PRO A 98 -1.69 5.49 11.11
CA PRO A 98 -2.29 6.82 11.16
C PRO A 98 -1.59 7.89 10.32
N THR A 99 -2.37 8.84 9.80
CA THR A 99 -1.87 9.99 9.02
C THR A 99 -1.30 11.11 9.88
N ILE A 100 -1.70 11.19 11.16
CA ILE A 100 -1.38 12.27 12.10
C ILE A 100 -0.74 11.67 13.35
N TYR A 101 0.34 12.28 13.84
CA TYR A 101 1.00 11.90 15.10
C TYR A 101 1.40 13.13 15.92
N LYS A 102 1.43 13.00 17.25
CA LYS A 102 1.98 13.99 18.19
C LYS A 102 3.44 14.28 17.84
N LYS A 103 3.83 15.54 18.00
CA LYS A 103 5.19 16.04 17.78
C LYS A 103 6.30 15.19 18.40
N SER A 104 6.06 14.67 19.60
CA SER A 104 7.01 13.82 20.33
C SER A 104 7.40 12.50 19.64
N LEU A 105 6.66 12.04 18.62
CA LEU A 105 7.10 10.93 17.77
C LEU A 105 8.18 11.38 16.77
N TRP A 106 8.03 12.58 16.22
CA TRP A 106 8.98 13.15 15.26
C TRP A 106 10.29 13.53 15.96
N GLU A 107 10.21 14.06 17.18
CA GLU A 107 11.36 14.31 18.07
C GLU A 107 12.05 12.99 18.47
N LYS A 108 11.31 11.98 18.96
CA LYS A 108 11.89 10.66 19.29
C LYS A 108 12.60 10.03 18.08
N SER A 109 11.98 10.11 16.90
CA SER A 109 12.53 9.54 15.66
C SER A 109 13.66 10.35 15.01
N GLY A 110 13.90 11.60 15.40
CA GLY A 110 14.92 12.47 14.79
C GLY A 110 14.46 13.20 13.54
N HIS A 111 13.18 13.10 13.18
CA HIS A 111 12.61 13.75 12.01
C HIS A 111 12.16 15.19 12.30
N TRP A 112 11.94 15.56 13.57
CA TRP A 112 11.64 16.97 13.88
C TRP A 112 12.86 17.85 13.61
N GLU A 113 14.05 17.38 14.00
CA GLU A 113 15.31 18.09 13.88
C GLU A 113 15.80 18.23 12.42
N ASN A 114 15.39 17.31 11.53
CA ASN A 114 15.88 17.22 10.14
C ASN A 114 14.82 17.50 9.06
N TYR A 115 13.52 17.44 9.39
CA TYR A 115 12.42 17.53 8.40
C TYR A 115 11.27 18.48 8.79
N ALA A 116 11.31 19.19 9.93
CA ALA A 116 10.16 19.99 10.39
C ALA A 116 9.69 21.09 9.40
N GLU A 117 10.59 21.70 8.61
CA GLU A 117 10.21 22.70 7.59
C GLU A 117 9.42 22.08 6.43
N ASP A 118 9.76 20.84 6.08
CA ASP A 118 9.09 20.00 5.08
C ASP A 118 7.84 19.28 5.62
N MET A 119 7.41 19.57 6.86
CA MET A 119 6.26 18.94 7.49
C MET A 119 5.05 19.88 7.62
N TYR A 120 3.85 19.31 7.51
CA TYR A 120 2.62 20.02 7.84
C TYR A 120 2.27 19.85 9.32
N SER A 121 2.35 20.93 10.08
CA SER A 121 1.80 20.98 11.44
C SER A 121 0.27 20.92 11.44
N VAL A 122 -0.29 20.28 12.46
CA VAL A 122 -1.72 20.16 12.71
C VAL A 122 -1.97 20.54 14.16
N ILE A 123 -2.81 21.54 14.38
CA ILE A 123 -3.11 22.10 15.69
C ILE A 123 -4.43 21.48 16.19
N GLY A 124 -4.38 20.83 17.35
CA GLY A 124 -5.56 20.26 18.00
C GLY A 124 -6.47 21.30 18.66
N ARG A 125 -7.62 20.86 19.18
CA ARG A 125 -8.65 21.75 19.72
C ARG A 125 -8.30 22.34 21.10
N GLY A 126 -7.47 21.65 21.89
CA GLY A 126 -6.97 22.15 23.18
C GLY A 126 -5.76 23.08 23.08
N ALA A 127 -5.08 23.12 21.92
CA ALA A 127 -3.86 23.92 21.74
C ALA A 127 -4.08 25.45 21.78
N SER A 128 -5.32 25.92 21.64
CA SER A 128 -5.64 27.36 21.51
C SER A 128 -6.62 27.89 22.56
N GLY A 129 -6.85 27.19 23.68
CA GLY A 129 -7.71 27.71 24.75
C GLY A 129 -7.96 26.75 25.92
N GLU A 130 -8.35 27.31 27.08
CA GLU A 130 -8.65 26.53 28.28
C GLU A 130 -9.92 25.67 28.10
N THR A 131 -9.74 24.42 27.70
CA THR A 131 -10.79 23.39 27.74
C THR A 131 -11.21 23.13 29.19
N ILE A 132 -12.46 23.44 29.52
CA ILE A 132 -13.05 23.12 30.83
C ILE A 132 -13.06 21.59 31.02
N GLY A 133 -12.17 21.08 31.87
CA GLY A 133 -11.99 19.65 32.12
C GLY A 133 -10.96 18.94 31.23
N GLY A 134 -10.24 19.65 30.35
CA GLY A 134 -9.10 19.08 29.61
C GLY A 134 -7.82 19.03 30.45
N GLN A 135 -6.89 18.16 30.05
CA GLN A 135 -5.65 17.91 30.79
C GLN A 135 -4.58 18.97 30.45
N LYS A 136 -4.26 19.84 31.41
CA LYS A 136 -3.12 20.77 31.29
C LYS A 136 -1.81 19.98 31.11
N GLY A 137 -1.07 20.27 30.04
CA GLY A 137 0.25 19.69 29.77
C GLY A 137 0.34 18.86 28.49
N GLU A 138 -0.78 18.44 27.89
CA GLU A 138 -0.77 17.88 26.53
C GLU A 138 -0.60 19.02 25.51
N ASN A 139 0.62 19.20 24.98
CA ASN A 139 0.82 20.01 23.78
C ASN A 139 0.09 19.33 22.61
N GLU A 140 -1.09 19.85 22.24
CA GLU A 140 -1.87 19.41 21.09
C GLU A 140 -1.26 19.88 19.73
N GLU A 141 0.07 19.77 19.63
CA GLU A 141 0.86 19.97 18.41
C GLU A 141 1.12 18.61 17.76
N TYR A 142 0.58 18.44 16.55
CA TYR A 142 0.68 17.22 15.75
C TYR A 142 1.34 17.53 14.40
N GLY A 143 1.77 16.50 13.69
CA GLY A 143 2.21 16.60 12.30
C GLY A 143 1.51 15.55 11.41
N LEU A 144 1.24 15.91 10.15
CA LEU A 144 0.96 14.93 9.11
C LEU A 144 2.25 14.16 8.79
N LYS A 145 2.16 12.84 8.57
CA LYS A 145 3.34 12.00 8.34
C LYS A 145 4.05 12.29 6.99
N PRO A 146 5.37 12.56 6.97
CA PRO A 146 6.17 12.69 5.74
C PRO A 146 6.75 11.35 5.23
N MET A 147 6.67 10.30 6.07
CA MET A 147 7.12 8.91 5.84
C MET A 147 6.47 7.96 6.87
N ASN A 148 6.43 6.66 6.60
CA ASN A 148 5.77 5.71 7.52
C ASN A 148 6.69 5.13 8.61
N CYS A 149 8.01 5.28 8.50
CA CYS A 149 8.97 4.54 9.34
C CYS A 149 8.73 4.61 10.87
N PRO A 150 8.36 5.74 11.51
CA PRO A 150 8.19 5.75 12.96
C PRO A 150 6.92 5.02 13.40
N GLY A 151 5.89 4.98 12.54
CA GLY A 151 4.70 4.15 12.74
C GLY A 151 4.99 2.66 12.64
N HIS A 152 5.95 2.27 11.79
CA HIS A 152 6.36 0.86 11.62
C HIS A 152 7.23 0.40 12.80
N CYS A 153 8.07 1.28 13.36
CA CYS A 153 8.76 1.03 14.63
C CYS A 153 7.78 0.81 15.80
N LEU A 154 6.68 1.58 15.87
CA LEU A 154 5.62 1.37 16.86
C LEU A 154 4.92 0.00 16.72
N ILE A 155 4.75 -0.50 15.49
CA ILE A 155 4.23 -1.86 15.24
C ILE A 155 5.25 -2.92 15.63
N PHE A 156 6.54 -2.73 15.34
CA PHE A 156 7.57 -3.67 15.79
C PHE A 156 7.56 -3.79 17.33
N ALA A 157 7.59 -2.65 18.03
CA ALA A 157 7.63 -2.54 19.48
C ALA A 157 6.37 -3.04 20.21
N SER A 158 5.21 -3.19 19.55
CA SER A 158 3.97 -3.57 20.23
C SER A 158 3.89 -5.04 20.67
N LYS A 159 4.93 -5.84 20.41
CA LYS A 159 5.04 -7.27 20.76
C LYS A 159 6.51 -7.66 20.87
N GLN A 160 6.87 -8.45 21.87
CA GLN A 160 8.22 -9.04 22.00
C GLN A 160 8.50 -9.94 20.80
N ARG A 161 9.71 -9.83 20.23
CA ARG A 161 10.12 -10.55 19.01
C ARG A 161 11.20 -11.58 19.32
N SER A 162 11.18 -12.71 18.62
CA SER A 162 12.26 -13.70 18.60
C SER A 162 13.07 -13.60 17.32
N TYR A 163 14.38 -13.93 17.36
CA TYR A 163 15.22 -14.07 16.17
C TYR A 163 14.60 -14.99 15.09
N ARG A 164 13.73 -15.93 15.50
CA ARG A 164 13.02 -16.87 14.61
C ARG A 164 11.89 -16.24 13.80
N GLU A 165 11.40 -15.07 14.19
CA GLU A 165 10.41 -14.29 13.42
C GLU A 165 11.08 -13.38 12.37
N MET A 166 12.42 -13.23 12.43
CA MET A 166 13.18 -12.29 11.61
C MET A 166 13.62 -12.94 10.28
N PRO A 167 13.47 -12.26 9.12
CA PRO A 167 13.15 -10.85 8.98
C PRO A 167 11.64 -10.56 8.95
N ILE A 168 11.21 -9.57 9.76
CA ILE A 168 9.84 -9.06 9.79
C ILE A 168 9.71 -7.95 8.75
N ARG A 169 8.78 -8.09 7.81
CA ARG A 169 8.59 -7.14 6.69
C ARG A 169 7.20 -6.53 6.74
N TYR A 170 7.12 -5.21 6.93
CA TYR A 170 5.87 -4.45 6.81
C TYR A 170 5.79 -3.74 5.45
N THR A 171 4.57 -3.42 5.00
CA THR A 171 4.32 -2.62 3.80
C THR A 171 3.05 -1.80 4.00
N ASP A 172 3.07 -0.52 3.60
CA ASP A 172 2.04 0.46 3.94
C ASP A 172 1.88 1.52 2.83
N PHE A 173 0.74 1.48 2.15
CA PHE A 173 0.38 2.41 1.06
C PHE A 173 -0.35 3.67 1.55
N SER A 174 -0.34 3.96 2.86
CA SER A 174 -0.98 5.15 3.42
C SER A 174 -0.48 6.46 2.80
N PRO A 175 -1.34 7.49 2.71
CA PRO A 175 -0.93 8.78 2.15
C PRO A 175 0.09 9.51 3.03
N LEU A 176 1.20 9.90 2.41
CA LEU A 176 2.27 10.72 2.97
C LEU A 176 2.13 12.17 2.52
N HIS A 177 2.61 13.10 3.34
CA HIS A 177 2.48 14.54 3.10
C HIS A 177 3.79 15.28 3.38
N ARG A 178 4.25 16.10 2.43
CA ARG A 178 5.43 16.97 2.57
C ARG A 178 5.09 18.39 2.14
N ASN A 179 5.63 19.38 2.84
CA ASN A 179 5.34 20.81 2.65
C ASN A 179 6.12 21.44 1.48
N GLU A 180 6.28 20.67 0.41
CA GLU A 180 7.03 21.01 -0.81
C GLU A 180 6.81 22.46 -1.27
N ILE A 181 7.91 23.20 -1.46
CA ILE A 181 7.88 24.61 -1.89
C ILE A 181 7.10 24.73 -3.20
N SER A 182 6.19 25.70 -3.28
CA SER A 182 5.22 25.82 -4.38
C SER A 182 5.86 25.90 -5.78
N GLY A 183 7.03 26.53 -5.90
CA GLY A 183 7.79 26.60 -7.15
C GLY A 183 8.50 25.31 -7.56
N ALA A 184 8.61 24.31 -6.68
CA ALA A 184 9.18 23.00 -6.99
C ALA A 184 8.14 21.96 -7.46
N LEU A 185 6.85 22.27 -7.30
CA LEU A 185 5.75 21.36 -7.67
C LEU A 185 5.69 21.16 -9.18
N SER A 186 5.58 19.90 -9.62
CA SER A 186 5.61 19.56 -11.04
C SER A 186 4.74 18.35 -11.32
N GLY A 187 3.62 18.56 -12.02
CA GLY A 187 2.70 17.53 -12.50
C GLY A 187 2.37 16.48 -11.44
N LEU A 188 2.86 15.26 -11.68
CA LEU A 188 2.83 14.14 -10.74
C LEU A 188 4.24 13.74 -10.23
N THR A 189 5.32 14.35 -10.73
CA THR A 189 6.70 13.98 -10.37
C THR A 189 7.15 14.57 -9.03
N ARG A 190 6.60 15.74 -8.63
CA ARG A 190 6.79 16.35 -7.31
C ARG A 190 5.49 16.98 -6.80
N VAL A 191 4.94 16.38 -5.73
CA VAL A 191 3.59 16.66 -5.19
C VAL A 191 3.60 16.69 -3.65
N ARG A 192 2.67 17.44 -3.05
CA ARG A 192 2.57 17.61 -1.58
C ARG A 192 1.91 16.45 -0.82
N ARG A 193 1.12 15.64 -1.53
CA ARG A 193 0.50 14.40 -1.02
C ARG A 193 0.78 13.30 -2.04
N PHE A 194 1.32 12.18 -1.57
CA PHE A 194 1.68 11.03 -2.39
C PHE A 194 1.42 9.73 -1.65
N HIS A 195 1.41 8.61 -2.37
CA HIS A 195 1.42 7.28 -1.79
C HIS A 195 2.71 6.60 -2.24
N GLN A 196 3.46 6.04 -1.29
CA GLN A 196 4.65 5.26 -1.57
C GLN A 196 4.32 3.79 -1.36
N ASP A 197 4.95 2.88 -2.10
CA ASP A 197 4.89 1.43 -1.85
C ASP A 197 5.78 1.04 -0.66
N ASP A 198 5.62 1.77 0.44
CA ASP A 198 6.62 1.93 1.50
C ASP A 198 6.80 0.66 2.31
N GLY A 199 8.05 0.22 2.48
CA GLY A 199 8.37 -1.04 3.15
C GLY A 199 9.48 -0.88 4.18
N HIS A 200 9.30 -1.56 5.31
CA HIS A 200 10.24 -1.56 6.42
C HIS A 200 10.53 -3.01 6.82
N ILE A 201 11.78 -3.40 6.62
CA ILE A 201 12.29 -4.74 6.90
C ILE A 201 13.13 -4.66 8.17
N PHE A 202 12.65 -5.27 9.25
CA PHE A 202 13.42 -5.45 10.47
C PHE A 202 14.11 -6.82 10.40
N CYS A 203 15.43 -6.81 10.29
CA CYS A 203 16.24 -8.00 10.05
C CYS A 203 17.34 -8.17 11.11
N ARG A 204 17.90 -9.38 11.19
CA ARG A 204 19.13 -9.66 11.95
C ARG A 204 20.32 -9.10 11.15
N PRO A 205 21.42 -8.62 11.76
CA PRO A 205 22.56 -8.08 10.99
C PRO A 205 23.12 -9.08 9.96
N SER A 206 23.07 -10.38 10.26
CA SER A 206 23.45 -11.49 9.38
C SER A 206 22.53 -11.68 8.14
N GLN A 207 21.38 -11.01 8.07
CA GLN A 207 20.40 -11.11 6.96
C GLN A 207 20.49 -9.93 5.97
N ILE A 208 21.26 -8.88 6.26
CA ILE A 208 21.31 -7.63 5.48
C ILE A 208 21.52 -7.90 3.98
N GLY A 209 22.54 -8.69 3.62
CA GLY A 209 22.88 -8.98 2.22
C GLY A 209 21.81 -9.78 1.47
N GLU A 210 21.11 -10.70 2.16
CA GLU A 210 19.99 -11.47 1.59
C GLU A 210 18.80 -10.54 1.28
N GLU A 211 18.44 -9.67 2.23
CA GLU A 211 17.32 -8.74 2.08
C GLU A 211 17.58 -7.65 1.02
N ILE A 212 18.81 -7.11 0.94
CA ILE A 212 19.18 -6.19 -0.15
C ILE A 212 19.11 -6.90 -1.50
N SER A 213 19.69 -8.10 -1.62
CA SER A 213 19.69 -8.87 -2.88
C SER A 213 18.28 -9.24 -3.32
N SER A 214 17.44 -9.71 -2.40
CA SER A 214 16.01 -9.99 -2.65
C SER A 214 15.25 -8.73 -3.05
N THR A 215 15.59 -7.56 -2.50
CA THR A 215 14.93 -6.30 -2.85
C THR A 215 15.40 -5.78 -4.22
N LEU A 216 16.68 -5.91 -4.57
CA LEU A 216 17.21 -5.60 -5.91
C LEU A 216 16.55 -6.48 -6.99
N GLU A 217 16.35 -7.77 -6.71
CA GLU A 217 15.63 -8.69 -7.59
C GLU A 217 14.13 -8.33 -7.70
N PHE A 218 13.49 -7.89 -6.62
CA PHE A 218 12.10 -7.40 -6.65
C PHE A 218 11.97 -6.12 -7.49
N VAL A 219 12.93 -5.18 -7.40
CA VAL A 219 13.03 -4.04 -8.34
C VAL A 219 13.17 -4.53 -9.77
N ARG A 220 14.09 -5.45 -10.05
CA ARG A 220 14.32 -5.99 -11.40
C ARG A 220 13.05 -6.60 -11.99
N MET A 221 12.33 -7.40 -11.20
CA MET A 221 11.05 -7.99 -11.57
C MET A 221 10.02 -6.90 -11.88
N ALA A 222 9.77 -5.97 -10.96
CA ALA A 222 8.76 -4.93 -11.12
C ALA A 222 9.05 -4.02 -12.33
N TYR A 223 10.31 -3.65 -12.57
CA TYR A 223 10.69 -2.74 -13.66
C TYR A 223 10.65 -3.46 -15.02
N THR A 224 10.94 -4.77 -15.03
CA THR A 224 10.67 -5.62 -16.20
C THR A 224 9.17 -5.69 -16.49
N THR A 225 8.34 -6.00 -15.50
CA THR A 225 6.86 -6.10 -15.63
C THR A 225 6.17 -4.77 -15.97
N LEU A 226 6.75 -3.64 -15.60
CA LEU A 226 6.32 -2.30 -16.02
C LEU A 226 6.86 -1.88 -17.40
N GLY A 227 7.75 -2.66 -18.01
CA GLY A 227 8.32 -2.44 -19.36
C GLY A 227 9.52 -1.50 -19.41
N LEU A 228 9.87 -0.88 -18.28
CA LEU A 228 11.08 -0.06 -18.09
C LEU A 228 12.36 -0.88 -18.27
N GLY A 229 12.29 -2.20 -18.10
CA GLY A 229 13.38 -3.13 -18.33
C GLY A 229 14.59 -2.81 -17.46
N MET A 230 15.79 -2.84 -18.07
CA MET A 230 17.06 -2.60 -17.38
C MET A 230 17.56 -1.14 -17.53
N HIS A 231 16.73 -0.23 -18.03
CA HIS A 231 17.13 1.15 -18.39
C HIS A 231 17.25 2.12 -17.20
N TYR A 232 17.30 1.60 -15.97
CA TYR A 232 17.48 2.36 -14.73
C TYR A 232 18.91 2.21 -14.19
N ARG A 233 19.52 3.33 -13.75
CA ARG A 233 20.83 3.32 -13.09
C ARG A 233 20.69 2.89 -11.64
N LEU A 234 21.71 2.19 -11.12
CA LEU A 234 21.92 1.99 -9.69
C LEU A 234 22.96 2.99 -9.19
N VAL A 235 22.69 3.63 -8.06
CA VAL A 235 23.56 4.64 -7.46
C VAL A 235 23.77 4.33 -5.99
N LEU A 236 25.02 4.25 -5.52
CA LEU A 236 25.35 4.09 -4.10
C LEU A 236 25.61 5.46 -3.48
N SER A 237 24.66 5.95 -2.68
CA SER A 237 24.71 7.25 -2.02
C SER A 237 25.28 7.07 -0.61
N THR A 238 26.48 7.63 -0.41
CA THR A 238 27.39 7.41 0.73
C THR A 238 27.28 8.48 1.81
N ARG A 239 27.90 8.25 2.97
CA ARG A 239 27.87 9.10 4.18
C ARG A 239 28.12 10.60 3.90
N PRO A 240 27.19 11.50 4.31
CA PRO A 240 27.41 12.95 4.28
C PRO A 240 28.70 13.37 4.99
N SER A 241 29.37 14.40 4.47
CA SER A 241 30.62 14.93 5.02
C SER A 241 30.44 15.83 6.24
N ASP A 242 29.23 16.35 6.44
CA ASP A 242 28.91 17.44 7.35
C ASP A 242 27.98 17.02 8.52
N HIS A 243 26.96 16.21 8.26
CA HIS A 243 26.05 15.71 9.30
C HIS A 243 25.60 14.25 9.08
N TYR A 244 25.96 13.38 10.03
CA TYR A 244 25.43 12.01 10.11
C TYR A 244 25.35 11.54 11.57
N ILE A 245 24.53 10.51 11.81
CA ILE A 245 24.32 9.88 13.12
C ILE A 245 24.86 8.45 13.06
N GLY A 246 25.55 8.03 14.13
CA GLY A 246 26.17 6.71 14.25
C GLY A 246 27.69 6.76 14.36
N THR A 247 28.31 5.60 14.59
CA THR A 247 29.77 5.50 14.58
C THR A 247 30.31 5.39 13.16
N LYS A 248 31.61 5.69 12.97
CA LYS A 248 32.27 5.50 11.67
C LYS A 248 32.22 4.03 11.22
N GLU A 249 32.42 3.11 12.14
CA GLU A 249 32.44 1.65 11.90
C GLU A 249 31.10 1.12 11.41
N GLU A 250 29.99 1.55 12.02
CA GLU A 250 28.63 1.17 11.56
C GLU A 250 28.37 1.61 10.12
N TRP A 251 28.80 2.82 9.77
CA TRP A 251 28.68 3.37 8.41
C TRP A 251 29.60 2.67 7.41
N ASP A 252 30.87 2.45 7.77
CA ASP A 252 31.84 1.76 6.90
C ASP A 252 31.37 0.30 6.62
N ASN A 253 30.76 -0.36 7.60
CA ASN A 253 30.12 -1.67 7.45
C ASN A 253 28.86 -1.61 6.57
N ALA A 254 27.99 -0.60 6.76
CA ALA A 254 26.76 -0.42 5.98
C ALA A 254 27.04 -0.15 4.49
N GLU A 255 28.01 0.72 4.20
CA GLU A 255 28.47 1.01 2.84
C GLU A 255 29.08 -0.24 2.19
N THR A 256 29.86 -1.01 2.95
CA THR A 256 30.43 -2.29 2.49
C THR A 256 29.34 -3.31 2.14
N ALA A 257 28.29 -3.45 2.97
CA ALA A 257 27.21 -4.39 2.73
C ALA A 257 26.37 -4.03 1.47
N LEU A 258 26.06 -2.74 1.27
CA LEU A 258 25.35 -2.28 0.06
C LEU A 258 26.23 -2.44 -1.18
N LYS A 259 27.52 -2.10 -1.09
CA LYS A 259 28.49 -2.29 -2.17
C LYS A 259 28.62 -3.76 -2.59
N GLN A 260 28.81 -4.67 -1.65
CA GLN A 260 28.89 -6.11 -1.94
C GLN A 260 27.62 -6.63 -2.59
N SER A 261 26.44 -6.14 -2.18
CA SER A 261 25.16 -6.49 -2.79
C SER A 261 25.01 -5.94 -4.22
N LEU A 262 25.51 -4.72 -4.49
CA LEU A 262 25.56 -4.13 -5.82
C LEU A 262 26.52 -4.89 -6.75
N ASP A 263 27.75 -5.15 -6.30
CA ASP A 263 28.76 -5.91 -7.04
C ASP A 263 28.24 -7.33 -7.37
N SER A 264 27.58 -7.99 -6.41
CA SER A 264 26.96 -9.31 -6.59
C SER A 264 25.74 -9.31 -7.52
N SER A 265 25.12 -8.16 -7.79
CA SER A 265 23.98 -8.05 -8.71
C SER A 265 24.37 -8.19 -10.18
N GLY A 266 25.68 -8.11 -10.51
CA GLY A 266 26.18 -8.19 -11.88
C GLY A 266 25.78 -7.00 -12.77
N ARG A 267 25.35 -5.88 -12.17
CA ARG A 267 24.94 -4.65 -12.87
C ARG A 267 25.94 -3.53 -12.66
N GLU A 268 26.06 -2.65 -13.66
CA GLU A 268 26.77 -1.38 -13.52
C GLU A 268 26.07 -0.46 -12.51
N TRP A 269 26.86 0.15 -11.62
CA TRP A 269 26.42 1.07 -10.60
C TRP A 269 27.44 2.20 -10.42
N THR A 270 27.02 3.36 -9.90
CA THR A 270 27.89 4.53 -9.70
C THR A 270 27.81 5.05 -8.26
N ILE A 271 28.88 5.63 -7.72
CA ILE A 271 28.84 6.29 -6.40
C ILE A 271 28.21 7.69 -6.53
N ASN A 272 27.46 8.12 -5.52
CA ASN A 272 27.12 9.50 -5.25
C ASN A 272 27.71 9.87 -3.87
N GLU A 273 28.74 10.71 -3.86
CA GLU A 273 29.51 11.01 -2.64
C GLU A 273 28.73 11.98 -1.74
N GLY A 274 28.47 11.58 -0.49
CA GLY A 274 27.82 12.43 0.51
C GLY A 274 26.29 12.51 0.48
N ASP A 275 25.60 11.83 -0.45
CA ASP A 275 24.14 11.92 -0.63
C ASP A 275 23.32 10.89 0.17
N GLY A 276 23.95 10.09 1.05
CA GLY A 276 23.25 9.23 2.01
C GLY A 276 22.36 10.05 2.96
N ALA A 277 21.29 9.48 3.52
CA ALA A 277 20.54 10.21 4.54
C ALA A 277 21.31 10.21 5.87
N PHE A 278 21.01 11.15 6.76
CA PHE A 278 21.70 11.34 8.05
C PHE A 278 21.78 10.09 8.95
N TYR A 279 20.97 9.05 8.71
CA TYR A 279 20.92 7.80 9.48
C TYR A 279 21.55 6.57 8.79
N GLY A 280 21.88 6.63 7.50
CA GLY A 280 22.55 5.54 6.80
C GLY A 280 22.59 5.63 5.26
N PRO A 281 23.45 4.83 4.61
CA PRO A 281 23.66 4.84 3.18
C PRO A 281 22.50 4.19 2.42
N LYS A 282 22.34 4.54 1.14
CA LYS A 282 21.22 4.08 0.30
C LYS A 282 21.67 3.69 -1.11
N ILE A 283 21.03 2.67 -1.66
CA ILE A 283 21.03 2.36 -3.10
C ILE A 283 19.84 3.06 -3.72
N ASP A 284 20.09 4.01 -4.61
CA ASP A 284 19.07 4.75 -5.34
C ASP A 284 18.90 4.23 -6.77
N ILE A 285 17.65 4.11 -7.18
CA ILE A 285 17.25 3.67 -8.51
C ILE A 285 16.82 4.90 -9.28
N ILE A 286 17.59 5.24 -10.31
CA ILE A 286 17.40 6.46 -11.09
C ILE A 286 16.82 6.12 -12.46
N LEU A 287 15.66 6.71 -12.77
CA LEU A 287 15.03 6.75 -14.08
C LEU A 287 15.18 8.15 -14.71
N LYS A 288 14.90 8.26 -16.01
CA LYS A 288 14.81 9.54 -16.72
C LYS A 288 13.39 9.78 -17.22
N ASP A 289 12.95 11.03 -17.15
CA ASP A 289 11.74 11.50 -17.82
C ASP A 289 12.00 11.76 -19.32
N SER A 290 10.95 12.14 -20.06
CA SER A 290 11.05 12.38 -21.50
C SER A 290 11.91 13.59 -21.90
N ASP A 291 12.15 14.52 -20.97
CA ASP A 291 13.08 15.66 -21.12
C ASP A 291 14.53 15.29 -20.68
N GLY A 292 14.76 14.06 -20.23
CA GLY A 292 16.07 13.51 -19.85
C GLY A 292 16.53 13.83 -18.43
N LYS A 293 15.69 14.45 -17.61
CA LYS A 293 15.95 14.76 -16.20
C LYS A 293 15.88 13.50 -15.36
N GLU A 294 16.80 13.37 -14.41
CA GLU A 294 16.92 12.20 -13.52
C GLU A 294 15.95 12.28 -12.33
N HIS A 295 15.30 11.14 -12.03
CA HIS A 295 14.36 10.97 -10.92
C HIS A 295 14.69 9.71 -10.12
N GLN A 296 14.86 9.86 -8.81
CA GLN A 296 14.86 8.75 -7.85
C GLN A 296 13.44 8.15 -7.78
N THR A 297 13.32 6.84 -7.98
CA THR A 297 12.05 6.10 -7.87
C THR A 297 12.12 5.03 -6.79
N ALA A 298 12.80 3.92 -7.04
CA ALA A 298 13.13 2.96 -5.99
C ALA A 298 14.28 3.47 -5.12
N THR A 299 14.33 3.00 -3.88
CA THR A 299 15.49 3.13 -2.99
C THR A 299 15.55 1.95 -2.04
N ILE A 300 16.76 1.58 -1.61
CA ILE A 300 17.04 0.55 -0.59
C ILE A 300 18.04 1.17 0.40
N GLN A 301 17.61 1.44 1.62
CA GLN A 301 18.38 2.22 2.58
C GLN A 301 18.51 1.49 3.92
N LEU A 302 19.73 1.45 4.46
CA LEU A 302 20.00 0.88 5.78
C LEU A 302 19.84 1.95 6.87
N ASP A 303 19.28 1.57 8.00
CA ASP A 303 19.14 2.41 9.20
C ASP A 303 19.47 1.60 10.46
N PHE A 304 20.50 2.08 11.16
CA PHE A 304 20.99 1.54 12.44
C PHE A 304 20.66 2.47 13.63
N GLN A 305 20.00 3.60 13.38
CA GLN A 305 19.76 4.68 14.33
C GLN A 305 18.30 4.76 14.76
N LEU A 306 17.33 4.63 13.84
CA LEU A 306 15.91 4.62 14.20
C LEU A 306 15.52 3.42 15.09
N PRO A 307 16.04 2.18 14.87
CA PRO A 307 15.83 1.08 15.81
C PRO A 307 16.32 1.39 17.24
N LYS A 308 17.48 2.05 17.37
CA LYS A 308 18.04 2.46 18.68
C LYS A 308 17.22 3.58 19.31
N ARG A 309 16.85 4.61 18.52
CA ARG A 309 15.97 5.72 18.95
C ARG A 309 14.60 5.22 19.42
N PHE A 310 14.14 4.05 18.95
CA PHE A 310 12.90 3.41 19.41
C PHE A 310 13.09 2.33 20.48
N GLU A 311 14.32 2.06 20.92
CA GLU A 311 14.66 1.00 21.88
C GLU A 311 14.14 -0.38 21.40
N LEU A 312 14.23 -0.64 20.09
CA LEU A 312 13.75 -1.89 19.50
C LEU A 312 14.71 -3.05 19.82
N GLU A 313 14.14 -4.18 20.22
CA GLU A 313 14.88 -5.42 20.49
C GLU A 313 14.14 -6.67 19.99
N TYR A 314 14.92 -7.71 19.68
CA TYR A 314 14.46 -9.09 19.55
C TYR A 314 15.35 -9.99 20.42
N GLN A 315 14.77 -11.08 20.93
CA GLN A 315 15.46 -12.03 21.82
C GLN A 315 16.18 -13.10 20.99
N ALA A 316 17.48 -13.30 21.24
CA ALA A 316 18.37 -14.16 20.47
C ALA A 316 19.40 -14.94 21.33
N PRO A 317 19.87 -16.11 20.87
CA PRO A 317 21.07 -16.77 21.41
C PRO A 317 22.33 -15.96 21.11
N ALA A 318 23.36 -16.10 21.96
CA ALA A 318 24.67 -15.47 21.78
C ALA A 318 24.59 -13.98 21.35
N PRO A 319 23.87 -13.11 22.10
CA PRO A 319 23.46 -11.79 21.62
C PRO A 319 24.63 -10.87 21.20
N GLU A 320 25.80 -11.01 21.82
CA GLU A 320 27.04 -10.27 21.47
C GLU A 320 27.66 -10.69 20.12
N ILE A 321 27.31 -11.87 19.61
CA ILE A 321 27.74 -12.42 18.31
C ILE A 321 26.67 -12.09 17.26
N GLU A 322 25.40 -12.34 17.58
CA GLU A 322 24.26 -12.02 16.72
C GLU A 322 24.18 -10.50 16.41
N ALA A 323 24.51 -9.63 17.37
CA ALA A 323 24.57 -8.18 17.17
C ALA A 323 25.58 -7.72 16.11
N LYS A 324 26.59 -8.54 15.80
CA LYS A 324 27.57 -8.30 14.74
C LYS A 324 27.21 -8.96 13.41
N GLY A 325 26.21 -9.84 13.40
CA GLY A 325 25.90 -10.72 12.27
C GLY A 325 26.86 -11.90 12.11
N GLU A 326 27.71 -12.16 13.10
CA GLU A 326 28.58 -13.34 13.16
C GLU A 326 27.74 -14.61 13.46
N ILE A 327 28.25 -15.79 13.07
CA ILE A 327 27.63 -17.08 13.40
C ILE A 327 28.56 -17.85 14.34
N THR A 328 28.03 -18.33 15.47
CA THR A 328 28.74 -19.22 16.40
C THR A 328 28.07 -20.58 16.52
N HIS A 329 28.88 -21.60 16.81
CA HIS A 329 28.45 -22.96 17.11
C HIS A 329 28.85 -23.40 18.53
N ASP A 330 29.40 -22.49 19.35
CA ASP A 330 29.76 -22.77 20.74
C ASP A 330 28.50 -22.95 21.61
N PRO A 331 28.28 -24.14 22.21
CA PRO A 331 27.13 -24.39 23.08
C PRO A 331 27.04 -23.45 24.29
N ILE A 332 28.17 -22.95 24.80
CA ILE A 332 28.23 -22.06 25.96
C ILE A 332 27.68 -20.68 25.59
N LEU A 333 28.08 -20.14 24.44
CA LEU A 333 27.58 -18.86 23.93
C LEU A 333 26.10 -18.97 23.52
N LEU A 334 25.71 -20.06 22.86
CA LEU A 334 24.33 -20.29 22.42
C LEU A 334 23.33 -20.50 23.57
N ALA A 335 23.81 -20.96 24.75
CA ALA A 335 22.99 -21.07 25.96
C ALA A 335 22.57 -19.70 26.53
N LYS A 336 23.36 -18.64 26.29
CA LYS A 336 23.01 -17.27 26.68
C LYS A 336 21.97 -16.69 25.72
N GLN A 337 20.76 -16.45 26.21
CA GLN A 337 19.75 -15.64 25.50
C GLN A 337 19.86 -14.16 25.94
N GLY A 338 19.48 -13.23 25.06
CA GLY A 338 19.29 -11.83 25.43
C GLY A 338 18.78 -10.96 24.28
N PRO A 339 18.52 -9.67 24.55
CA PRO A 339 18.05 -8.72 23.54
C PRO A 339 19.17 -8.32 22.56
N VAL A 340 18.79 -8.14 21.30
CA VAL A 340 19.61 -7.60 20.21
C VAL A 340 18.78 -6.57 19.45
N THR A 341 19.36 -5.43 19.07
CA THR A 341 18.69 -4.42 18.26
C THR A 341 18.57 -4.89 16.80
N PRO A 342 17.38 -4.83 16.16
CA PRO A 342 17.23 -5.17 14.75
C PRO A 342 17.83 -4.09 13.84
N VAL A 343 18.30 -4.50 12.66
CA VAL A 343 18.67 -3.56 11.60
C VAL A 343 17.44 -3.29 10.75
N LEU A 344 17.18 -2.02 10.45
CA LEU A 344 16.07 -1.60 9.63
C LEU A 344 16.54 -1.36 8.20
N ILE A 345 15.83 -1.93 7.23
CA ILE A 345 15.97 -1.60 5.81
C ILE A 345 14.69 -0.92 5.35
N HIS A 346 14.79 0.33 4.93
CA HIS A 346 13.72 1.05 4.24
C HIS A 346 13.79 0.69 2.76
N ARG A 347 12.64 0.38 2.14
CA ARG A 347 12.60 0.12 0.70
C ARG A 347 11.30 0.57 0.05
N ALA A 348 11.45 1.20 -1.12
CA ALA A 348 10.37 1.45 -2.07
C ALA A 348 10.79 0.87 -3.42
N ILE A 349 9.88 0.24 -4.14
CA ILE A 349 10.10 -0.33 -5.48
C ILE A 349 9.60 0.66 -6.54
N LEU A 350 8.37 1.15 -6.38
CA LEU A 350 7.81 2.18 -7.24
C LEU A 350 8.28 3.58 -6.82
N GLY A 351 8.49 3.79 -5.52
CA GLY A 351 8.58 5.12 -4.92
C GLY A 351 7.20 5.72 -4.78
N SER A 352 7.06 7.02 -5.02
CA SER A 352 5.73 7.63 -5.19
C SER A 352 5.03 7.01 -6.41
N VAL A 353 3.84 6.45 -6.19
CA VAL A 353 2.97 5.90 -7.22
C VAL A 353 2.60 6.98 -8.24
N GLU A 354 2.45 8.23 -7.81
CA GLU A 354 2.24 9.40 -8.67
C GLU A 354 3.44 9.66 -9.59
N ARG A 355 4.66 9.67 -9.06
CA ARG A 355 5.89 9.84 -9.86
C ARG A 355 6.09 8.70 -10.85
N MET A 356 5.91 7.46 -10.41
CA MET A 356 6.00 6.29 -11.28
C MET A 356 4.92 6.34 -12.38
N MET A 357 3.69 6.75 -12.06
CA MET A 357 2.64 6.98 -13.06
C MET A 357 3.03 8.06 -14.08
N ALA A 358 3.68 9.15 -13.67
CA ALA A 358 4.18 10.18 -14.58
C ALA A 358 5.17 9.60 -15.60
N LEU A 359 6.22 8.95 -15.10
CA LEU A 359 7.26 8.34 -15.93
C LEU A 359 6.71 7.27 -16.88
N LEU A 360 5.71 6.50 -16.44
CA LEU A 360 5.05 5.51 -17.29
C LEU A 360 4.14 6.15 -18.35
N ILE A 361 3.40 7.23 -18.04
CA ILE A 361 2.62 7.98 -19.04
C ILE A 361 3.52 8.45 -20.20
N GLU A 362 4.70 8.97 -19.86
CA GLU A 362 5.69 9.48 -20.81
C GLU A 362 6.37 8.35 -21.58
N HIS A 363 6.91 7.33 -20.90
CA HIS A 363 7.54 6.16 -21.49
C HIS A 363 6.63 5.46 -22.52
N TYR A 364 5.33 5.35 -22.22
CA TYR A 364 4.35 4.75 -23.12
C TYR A 364 3.72 5.73 -24.11
N ASN A 365 3.97 7.04 -24.01
CA ASN A 365 3.27 8.09 -24.77
C ASN A 365 1.74 7.87 -24.76
N GLY A 366 1.21 7.54 -23.56
CA GLY A 366 -0.19 7.18 -23.32
C GLY A 366 -0.71 5.88 -23.96
N HIS A 367 0.11 5.08 -24.64
CA HIS A 367 -0.26 3.77 -25.18
C HIS A 367 0.16 2.68 -24.20
N TRP A 368 -0.75 2.27 -23.32
CA TRP A 368 -0.43 1.34 -22.23
C TRP A 368 -0.39 -0.12 -22.70
N PRO A 369 0.47 -0.98 -22.10
CA PRO A 369 0.36 -2.43 -22.19
C PRO A 369 -1.05 -2.89 -21.82
N PHE A 370 -1.56 -3.95 -22.45
CA PHE A 370 -2.97 -4.34 -22.30
C PHE A 370 -3.38 -4.57 -20.84
N TRP A 371 -2.49 -5.14 -20.02
CA TRP A 371 -2.73 -5.37 -18.58
C TRP A 371 -2.81 -4.06 -17.77
N LEU A 372 -1.97 -3.07 -18.08
CA LEU A 372 -1.87 -1.81 -17.36
C LEU A 372 -2.88 -0.75 -17.85
N ASN A 373 -3.38 -0.87 -19.08
CA ASN A 373 -4.28 0.12 -19.69
C ASN A 373 -5.57 0.31 -18.84
N PRO A 374 -5.92 1.53 -18.40
CA PRO A 374 -7.19 1.77 -17.69
C PRO A 374 -8.41 1.64 -18.61
N SER A 375 -8.23 1.86 -19.91
CA SER A 375 -9.24 1.72 -20.97
C SER A 375 -8.95 0.47 -21.81
N LYS A 376 -9.08 -0.74 -21.24
CA LYS A 376 -8.71 -1.98 -21.93
C LYS A 376 -9.48 -2.21 -23.23
N VAL A 377 -10.82 -2.20 -23.18
CA VAL A 377 -11.68 -2.54 -24.33
C VAL A 377 -12.87 -1.57 -24.45
N THR A 378 -13.24 -1.24 -25.69
CA THR A 378 -14.54 -0.64 -26.02
C THR A 378 -15.22 -1.39 -27.16
N ILE A 379 -16.56 -1.47 -27.11
CA ILE A 379 -17.41 -2.04 -28.16
C ILE A 379 -18.23 -0.91 -28.78
N LEU A 380 -18.17 -0.76 -30.10
CA LEU A 380 -18.83 0.30 -30.84
C LEU A 380 -19.83 -0.31 -31.83
N THR A 381 -21.12 0.03 -31.70
CA THR A 381 -22.11 -0.40 -32.70
C THR A 381 -22.00 0.46 -33.97
N VAL A 382 -22.20 -0.18 -35.14
CA VAL A 382 -22.24 0.50 -36.45
C VAL A 382 -23.56 1.27 -36.65
N ASN A 383 -24.63 0.79 -36.04
CA ASN A 383 -25.96 1.40 -35.98
C ASN A 383 -26.62 1.10 -34.64
N ASP A 384 -27.80 1.67 -34.41
CA ASP A 384 -28.64 1.54 -33.22
C ASP A 384 -29.73 0.47 -33.37
N SER A 385 -29.65 -0.40 -34.39
CA SER A 385 -30.65 -1.46 -34.59
C SER A 385 -30.64 -2.46 -33.44
N GLU A 386 -31.83 -2.87 -32.99
CA GLU A 386 -32.00 -3.73 -31.81
C GLU A 386 -31.21 -5.04 -31.90
N VAL A 387 -31.07 -5.60 -33.10
CA VAL A 387 -30.29 -6.81 -33.40
C VAL A 387 -28.79 -6.58 -33.14
N VAL A 388 -28.22 -5.49 -33.64
CA VAL A 388 -26.80 -5.14 -33.43
C VAL A 388 -26.53 -4.79 -31.97
N VAL A 389 -27.43 -4.04 -31.33
CA VAL A 389 -27.30 -3.66 -29.91
C VAL A 389 -27.39 -4.87 -29.00
N LYS A 390 -28.35 -5.79 -29.21
CA LYS A 390 -28.44 -7.06 -28.46
C LYS A 390 -27.18 -7.92 -28.64
N TYR A 391 -26.66 -8.04 -29.86
CA TYR A 391 -25.42 -8.78 -30.12
C TYR A 391 -24.22 -8.13 -29.42
N ALA A 392 -24.08 -6.79 -29.47
CA ALA A 392 -23.02 -6.07 -28.76
C ALA A 392 -23.10 -6.24 -27.23
N GLN A 393 -24.31 -6.28 -26.65
CA GLN A 393 -24.52 -6.59 -25.24
C GLN A 393 -24.22 -8.06 -24.90
N MET A 394 -24.47 -9.00 -25.82
CA MET A 394 -24.06 -10.41 -25.67
C MET A 394 -22.53 -10.53 -25.69
N VAL A 395 -21.86 -9.92 -26.66
CA VAL A 395 -20.38 -9.88 -26.75
C VAL A 395 -19.78 -9.28 -25.49
N LYS A 396 -20.31 -8.15 -25.00
CA LYS A 396 -19.87 -7.55 -23.73
C LYS A 396 -19.97 -8.54 -22.57
N LYS A 397 -21.07 -9.29 -22.46
CA LYS A 397 -21.25 -10.33 -21.44
C LYS A 397 -20.26 -11.48 -21.62
N GLN A 398 -20.06 -11.99 -22.85
CA GLN A 398 -19.11 -13.06 -23.14
C GLN A 398 -17.67 -12.68 -22.78
N LEU A 399 -17.22 -11.48 -23.17
CA LEU A 399 -15.88 -10.98 -22.90
C LEU A 399 -15.65 -10.63 -21.42
N ALA A 400 -16.67 -10.09 -20.71
CA ALA A 400 -16.55 -9.71 -19.30
C ALA A 400 -16.84 -10.85 -18.30
N GLN A 401 -17.53 -11.91 -18.73
CA GLN A 401 -17.70 -13.11 -17.90
C GLN A 401 -16.34 -13.75 -17.61
N GLN A 402 -16.14 -14.16 -16.35
CA GLN A 402 -15.08 -15.09 -16.01
C GLN A 402 -15.48 -16.53 -16.36
N SER A 403 -14.51 -17.44 -16.33
CA SER A 403 -14.79 -18.88 -16.45
C SER A 403 -15.49 -19.33 -15.17
N GLN A 404 -16.73 -19.82 -15.26
CA GLN A 404 -17.58 -20.04 -14.09
C GLN A 404 -17.11 -21.21 -13.23
N HIS A 405 -16.22 -20.94 -12.26
CA HIS A 405 -16.42 -21.49 -10.93
C HIS A 405 -17.34 -20.55 -10.17
N ASN A 406 -18.63 -20.91 -10.06
CA ASN A 406 -19.64 -20.17 -9.30
C ASN A 406 -19.47 -20.32 -7.77
N LEU A 407 -18.22 -20.44 -7.30
CA LEU A 407 -17.86 -20.51 -5.89
C LEU A 407 -17.67 -19.09 -5.38
N LEU A 408 -18.61 -18.62 -4.56
CA LEU A 408 -18.38 -17.48 -3.69
C LEU A 408 -17.57 -17.94 -2.46
N PRO A 409 -16.63 -17.12 -1.94
CA PRO A 409 -16.27 -15.78 -2.39
C PRO A 409 -15.46 -15.79 -3.69
N ARG A 410 -15.63 -14.74 -4.52
CA ARG A 410 -14.76 -14.49 -5.68
C ARG A 410 -13.30 -14.48 -5.23
N SER A 411 -12.41 -15.18 -5.95
CA SER A 411 -10.97 -15.09 -5.72
C SER A 411 -10.50 -13.64 -5.79
N ARG A 412 -9.58 -13.24 -4.91
CA ARG A 412 -8.93 -11.91 -4.99
C ARG A 412 -8.14 -11.69 -6.29
N HIS A 413 -7.85 -12.78 -7.01
CA HIS A 413 -7.18 -12.80 -8.31
C HIS A 413 -8.17 -12.80 -9.49
N ALA A 414 -9.44 -12.46 -9.25
CA ALA A 414 -10.46 -12.35 -10.27
C ALA A 414 -10.26 -11.09 -11.12
N ILE A 415 -9.39 -11.18 -12.14
CA ILE A 415 -9.18 -10.10 -13.11
C ILE A 415 -10.46 -9.93 -13.95
N GLU A 416 -11.18 -8.82 -13.77
CA GLU A 416 -12.25 -8.39 -14.68
C GLU A 416 -11.64 -7.51 -15.78
N ILE A 417 -12.08 -7.71 -17.04
CA ILE A 417 -11.73 -6.83 -18.16
C ILE A 417 -12.72 -5.64 -18.15
N PRO A 418 -12.27 -4.37 -18.04
CA PRO A 418 -13.15 -3.22 -18.21
C PRO A 418 -13.54 -3.08 -19.69
N ILE A 419 -14.86 -3.12 -19.96
CA ILE A 419 -15.43 -3.03 -21.30
C ILE A 419 -16.50 -1.93 -21.35
N GLU A 420 -16.20 -0.83 -22.04
CA GLU A 420 -17.22 0.17 -22.40
C GLU A 420 -18.03 -0.30 -23.63
N LEU A 421 -19.29 0.14 -23.72
CA LEU A 421 -20.16 -0.07 -24.88
C LEU A 421 -20.70 1.28 -25.31
N ASP A 422 -20.50 1.64 -26.58
CA ASP A 422 -21.11 2.77 -27.24
C ASP A 422 -22.09 2.26 -28.30
N ASP A 423 -23.35 2.09 -27.89
CA ASP A 423 -24.52 1.78 -28.72
C ASP A 423 -25.27 3.03 -29.22
N SER A 424 -24.73 4.23 -28.98
CA SER A 424 -25.38 5.49 -29.35
C SER A 424 -25.55 5.66 -30.88
N PRO A 425 -26.54 6.42 -31.38
CA PRO A 425 -26.77 6.65 -32.81
C PRO A 425 -25.74 7.59 -33.48
N ARG A 426 -24.53 7.71 -32.90
CA ARG A 426 -23.44 8.56 -33.41
C ARG A 426 -22.67 7.81 -34.50
N SER A 427 -22.18 8.52 -35.52
CA SER A 427 -21.46 7.89 -36.62
C SER A 427 -20.21 7.13 -36.17
N VAL A 428 -20.00 5.93 -36.71
CA VAL A 428 -18.91 5.02 -36.30
C VAL A 428 -17.54 5.67 -36.39
N LYS A 429 -17.31 6.52 -37.41
CA LYS A 429 -16.07 7.30 -37.57
C LYS A 429 -15.81 8.24 -36.37
N LYS A 430 -16.86 8.83 -35.78
CA LYS A 430 -16.75 9.63 -34.56
C LYS A 430 -16.46 8.75 -33.34
N LYS A 431 -17.19 7.63 -33.19
CA LYS A 431 -16.96 6.65 -32.10
C LYS A 431 -15.49 6.15 -32.09
N ILE A 432 -14.99 5.71 -33.24
CA ILE A 432 -13.60 5.23 -33.42
C ILE A 432 -12.58 6.35 -33.14
N SER A 433 -12.82 7.57 -33.62
CA SER A 433 -11.93 8.72 -33.36
C SER A 433 -11.84 9.05 -31.87
N GLU A 434 -12.97 9.07 -31.16
CA GLU A 434 -13.01 9.26 -29.71
C GLU A 434 -12.34 8.11 -28.96
N ALA A 435 -12.50 6.87 -29.42
CA ALA A 435 -11.85 5.69 -28.84
C ALA A 435 -10.33 5.72 -29.02
N LYS A 436 -9.81 6.04 -30.23
CA LYS A 436 -8.37 6.18 -30.46
C LYS A 436 -7.77 7.34 -29.67
N ARG A 437 -8.51 8.46 -29.52
CA ARG A 437 -8.12 9.57 -28.63
C ARG A 437 -8.10 9.19 -27.15
N LYS A 438 -9.00 8.29 -26.70
CA LYS A 438 -9.00 7.69 -25.34
C LYS A 438 -7.89 6.63 -25.14
N ARG A 439 -7.15 6.24 -26.19
CA ARG A 439 -6.10 5.19 -26.15
C ARG A 439 -6.60 3.82 -25.65
N TYR A 440 -7.81 3.39 -26.09
CA TYR A 440 -8.23 2.00 -25.79
C TYR A 440 -7.24 0.99 -26.36
N GLY A 441 -6.91 -0.05 -25.60
CA GLY A 441 -6.07 -1.15 -26.07
C GLY A 441 -6.73 -1.88 -27.26
N ALA A 442 -8.00 -2.27 -27.10
CA ALA A 442 -8.80 -2.88 -28.15
C ALA A 442 -10.07 -2.09 -28.45
N ILE A 443 -10.33 -1.84 -29.74
CA ILE A 443 -11.56 -1.22 -30.23
C ILE A 443 -12.32 -2.25 -31.05
N ILE A 444 -13.46 -2.70 -30.54
CA ILE A 444 -14.34 -3.68 -31.18
C ILE A 444 -15.44 -2.93 -31.93
N VAL A 445 -15.74 -3.32 -33.16
CA VAL A 445 -16.78 -2.74 -34.02
C VAL A 445 -17.74 -3.85 -34.45
N ILE A 446 -19.05 -3.57 -34.35
CA ILE A 446 -20.12 -4.54 -34.62
C ILE A 446 -21.19 -3.92 -35.51
N GLY A 447 -21.36 -4.44 -36.73
CA GLY A 447 -22.50 -4.17 -37.61
C GLY A 447 -23.21 -5.45 -38.04
N ASN A 448 -24.19 -5.35 -38.94
CA ASN A 448 -25.06 -6.46 -39.32
C ASN A 448 -24.28 -7.73 -39.71
N LYS A 449 -23.30 -7.60 -40.62
CA LYS A 449 -22.40 -8.70 -41.04
C LYS A 449 -21.69 -9.44 -39.89
N ASN A 450 -21.42 -8.74 -38.79
CA ASN A 450 -20.80 -9.35 -37.60
C ASN A 450 -21.81 -10.24 -36.87
N VAL A 451 -23.06 -9.79 -36.75
CA VAL A 451 -24.17 -10.59 -36.20
C VAL A 451 -24.46 -11.80 -37.09
N ASP A 452 -24.62 -11.58 -38.39
CA ASP A 452 -24.93 -12.62 -39.38
C ASP A 452 -23.93 -13.80 -39.33
N ASN A 453 -22.64 -13.46 -39.13
CA ASN A 453 -21.54 -14.43 -39.09
C ASN A 453 -21.13 -14.86 -37.67
N ASN A 454 -21.80 -14.38 -36.60
CA ASN A 454 -21.39 -14.56 -35.20
C ASN A 454 -19.92 -14.19 -34.90
N THR A 455 -19.43 -13.09 -35.50
CA THR A 455 -18.06 -12.58 -35.32
C THR A 455 -18.06 -11.16 -34.73
N VAL A 456 -16.89 -10.63 -34.43
CA VAL A 456 -16.65 -9.20 -34.22
C VAL A 456 -15.46 -8.73 -35.04
N THR A 457 -15.44 -7.47 -35.42
CA THR A 457 -14.25 -6.84 -36.00
C THR A 457 -13.51 -6.09 -34.89
N VAL A 458 -12.20 -6.33 -34.74
CA VAL A 458 -11.38 -5.72 -33.69
C VAL A 458 -10.14 -5.05 -34.27
N ASP A 459 -9.84 -3.87 -33.73
CA ASP A 459 -8.62 -3.10 -33.93
C ASP A 459 -7.79 -3.19 -32.65
N LEU A 460 -6.58 -3.76 -32.75
CA LEU A 460 -5.64 -3.94 -31.64
C LEU A 460 -4.47 -2.94 -31.70
N SER A 461 -4.50 -1.95 -32.59
CA SER A 461 -3.44 -0.94 -32.76
C SER A 461 -3.25 -0.01 -31.56
N GLY A 462 -4.12 -0.08 -30.55
CA GLY A 462 -3.95 0.62 -29.28
C GLY A 462 -3.00 -0.06 -28.29
N ILE A 463 -2.64 -1.32 -28.52
CA ILE A 463 -1.63 -2.05 -27.74
C ILE A 463 -0.23 -1.76 -28.32
N PRO A 464 0.75 -1.33 -27.51
CA PRO A 464 2.13 -1.12 -27.96
C PRO A 464 2.75 -2.31 -28.68
N GLN A 465 3.60 -2.06 -29.66
CA GLN A 465 4.26 -3.10 -30.48
C GLN A 465 5.79 -3.13 -30.29
N GLY A 466 6.33 -2.46 -29.26
CA GLY A 466 7.77 -2.38 -28.94
C GLY A 466 8.05 -2.55 -27.44
N GLY A 467 9.32 -2.80 -27.09
CA GLY A 467 9.77 -3.07 -25.73
C GLY A 467 9.81 -4.57 -25.36
N HIS A 468 10.35 -4.90 -24.18
CA HIS A 468 10.46 -6.29 -23.69
C HIS A 468 9.08 -6.94 -23.39
N LEU A 469 8.03 -6.12 -23.27
CA LEU A 469 6.64 -6.54 -23.13
C LEU A 469 5.82 -6.32 -24.41
N SER A 470 6.48 -6.27 -25.58
CA SER A 470 5.81 -6.10 -26.87
C SER A 470 4.93 -7.32 -27.17
N PRO A 471 3.59 -7.20 -27.18
CA PRO A 471 2.72 -8.31 -27.48
C PRO A 471 2.63 -8.56 -28.99
N LYS A 472 3.53 -8.02 -29.83
CA LYS A 472 3.48 -8.30 -31.28
C LYS A 472 3.64 -9.80 -31.56
N LYS A 473 4.56 -10.47 -30.86
CA LYS A 473 4.72 -11.94 -30.90
C LYS A 473 3.59 -12.65 -30.14
N ASP A 474 3.21 -12.16 -28.95
CA ASP A 474 2.15 -12.77 -28.15
C ASP A 474 0.81 -12.79 -28.90
N ILE A 475 0.41 -11.67 -29.50
CA ILE A 475 -0.83 -11.53 -30.26
C ILE A 475 -0.76 -12.42 -31.51
N GLN A 476 0.39 -12.54 -32.18
CA GLN A 476 0.57 -13.49 -33.28
C GLN A 476 0.37 -14.95 -32.82
N GLU A 477 1.01 -15.35 -31.72
CA GLU A 477 0.89 -16.69 -31.12
C GLU A 477 -0.54 -17.00 -30.66
N LEU A 478 -1.18 -16.05 -29.97
CA LEU A 478 -2.51 -16.19 -29.38
C LEU A 478 -3.64 -16.12 -30.43
N LEU A 479 -3.46 -15.38 -31.52
CA LEU A 479 -4.39 -15.38 -32.65
C LEU A 479 -4.27 -16.65 -33.50
N GLY A 480 -3.06 -17.19 -33.67
CA GLY A 480 -2.81 -18.39 -34.46
C GLY A 480 -2.94 -18.15 -35.96
N LYS A 481 -3.27 -19.21 -36.72
CA LYS A 481 -3.41 -19.15 -38.19
C LYS A 481 -4.85 -18.88 -38.66
N ASP A 482 -5.84 -19.01 -37.78
CA ASP A 482 -7.26 -19.08 -38.14
C ASP A 482 -7.96 -17.71 -38.17
N VAL A 483 -7.19 -16.62 -38.21
CA VAL A 483 -7.73 -15.28 -38.46
C VAL A 483 -7.89 -15.07 -39.96
N ILE A 484 -9.01 -14.47 -40.37
CA ILE A 484 -9.20 -13.99 -41.74
C ILE A 484 -8.31 -12.75 -41.92
N LEU A 485 -7.08 -12.99 -42.37
CA LEU A 485 -6.11 -11.97 -42.75
C LEU A 485 -6.36 -11.55 -44.21
N GLU A 486 -6.23 -10.27 -44.51
CA GLU A 486 -6.22 -9.80 -45.90
C GLU A 486 -4.86 -10.09 -46.54
N ASP A 487 -4.87 -10.88 -47.62
CA ASP A 487 -3.68 -11.26 -48.38
C ASP A 487 -2.87 -10.05 -48.86
N GLY A 488 -1.54 -10.17 -48.80
CA GLY A 488 -0.61 -9.15 -49.28
C GLY A 488 -0.41 -7.92 -48.38
N LYS A 489 -1.15 -7.78 -47.27
CA LYS A 489 -0.92 -6.69 -46.30
C LYS A 489 0.14 -7.03 -45.25
N ALA A 490 0.83 -6.01 -44.75
CA ALA A 490 1.74 -6.17 -43.62
C ALA A 490 0.96 -6.40 -42.30
N TRP A 491 1.55 -7.14 -41.37
CA TRP A 491 0.89 -7.51 -40.10
C TRP A 491 0.41 -6.30 -39.28
N GLU A 492 1.17 -5.21 -39.28
CA GLU A 492 0.81 -3.95 -38.60
C GLU A 492 -0.40 -3.26 -39.22
N GLU A 493 -0.77 -3.62 -40.45
CA GLU A 493 -2.01 -3.20 -41.09
C GLU A 493 -3.17 -4.16 -40.79
N GLN A 494 -2.89 -5.46 -40.74
CA GLN A 494 -3.88 -6.47 -40.38
C GLN A 494 -4.39 -6.27 -38.94
N LEU A 495 -3.51 -5.92 -37.98
CA LEU A 495 -3.90 -5.56 -36.61
C LEU A 495 -4.90 -4.39 -36.49
N LYS A 496 -5.09 -3.58 -37.54
CA LYS A 496 -6.06 -2.47 -37.58
C LYS A 496 -7.49 -2.95 -37.77
N THR A 497 -7.69 -4.13 -38.36
CA THR A 497 -9.00 -4.75 -38.64
C THR A 497 -8.87 -6.27 -38.77
N LEU A 498 -9.06 -6.98 -37.66
CA LEU A 498 -9.16 -8.44 -37.60
C LEU A 498 -10.63 -8.83 -37.42
N THR A 499 -11.12 -9.89 -38.08
CA THR A 499 -12.46 -10.46 -37.78
C THR A 499 -12.31 -11.81 -37.08
N ILE A 500 -12.99 -11.97 -35.94
CA ILE A 500 -12.74 -13.05 -34.97
C ILE A 500 -14.01 -13.42 -34.19
N ASP A 501 -14.09 -14.65 -33.68
CA ASP A 501 -15.12 -15.08 -32.72
C ASP A 501 -14.96 -14.41 -31.33
N PRO A 502 -16.05 -13.99 -30.65
CA PRO A 502 -15.99 -13.39 -29.32
C PRO A 502 -15.33 -14.24 -28.22
N LEU A 503 -15.49 -15.57 -28.24
CA LEU A 503 -14.92 -16.45 -27.21
C LEU A 503 -13.42 -16.66 -27.42
N ARG A 504 -12.95 -16.71 -28.67
CA ARG A 504 -11.51 -16.68 -29.00
C ARG A 504 -10.90 -15.33 -28.63
N LEU A 505 -11.57 -14.22 -28.92
CA LEU A 505 -11.09 -12.88 -28.54
C LEU A 505 -10.97 -12.72 -27.01
N ARG A 506 -11.94 -13.25 -26.24
CA ARG A 506 -11.83 -13.39 -24.77
C ARG A 506 -10.59 -14.15 -24.37
N SER A 507 -10.31 -15.30 -25.00
CA SER A 507 -9.12 -16.11 -24.72
C SER A 507 -7.83 -15.31 -24.93
N VAL A 508 -7.73 -14.54 -26.02
CA VAL A 508 -6.60 -13.64 -26.28
C VAL A 508 -6.47 -12.60 -25.16
N PHE A 509 -7.55 -11.90 -24.81
CA PHE A 509 -7.52 -10.90 -23.73
C PHE A 509 -7.17 -11.50 -22.35
N SER A 510 -7.67 -12.69 -22.03
CA SER A 510 -7.28 -13.40 -20.80
C SER A 510 -5.80 -13.76 -20.79
N SER A 511 -5.25 -14.26 -21.90
CA SER A 511 -3.82 -14.57 -22.00
C SER A 511 -2.94 -13.33 -21.94
N LEU A 512 -3.36 -12.20 -22.54
CA LEU A 512 -2.68 -10.90 -22.44
C LEU A 512 -2.74 -10.27 -21.03
N LEU A 513 -3.53 -10.82 -20.12
CA LEU A 513 -3.51 -10.47 -18.69
C LEU A 513 -2.58 -11.41 -17.92
N HIS A 514 -2.74 -12.73 -18.07
CA HIS A 514 -1.97 -13.74 -17.32
C HIS A 514 -0.51 -13.92 -17.79
N ARG A 515 -0.10 -13.35 -18.93
CA ARG A 515 1.31 -13.33 -19.36
C ARG A 515 2.12 -12.20 -18.66
N TYR A 516 1.45 -11.30 -17.95
CA TYR A 516 2.04 -10.10 -17.33
C TYR A 516 1.57 -9.85 -15.88
N MET A 517 0.96 -10.86 -15.24
CA MET A 517 0.47 -10.88 -13.85
C MET A 517 0.74 -12.23 -13.21
#